data_AF-C6VXZ4-F1
#
_entry.id   AF-C6VXZ4-F1
#
_cell.length_a   1.000
_cell.length_b   1.000
_cell.length_c   1.000
_cell.angle_alpha   90.00
_cell.angle_beta   90.00
_cell.angle_gamma   90.00
#
_symmetry.space_group_name_H-M   'P 1'
#
loop_
_entity.id
_entity.type
_entity.pdbx_description
1 polymer ?
#
loop_
_entity_poly.entity_id
_entity_poly.type
_entity_poly.pdbx_seq_one_letter_code
_entity_poly.pdbx_strand_id
1 'polypeptide(L)' 'MELEMIEDLEDWGLRVTRLIELVALTNQTLQMHRDGGDSGLIVRQYEELLAEHQQELDELLKSRGLTLKVVISDSAA' A
#
# COMPACT_ATOMS: atom_id res chain seq x y z
N MET A 1 -1.28 30.07 8.81
CA MET A 1 -0.01 29.42 9.19
C MET A 1 -0.23 28.17 10.05
N GLU A 2 -0.79 28.22 11.27
CA GLU A 2 -1.08 26.96 12.02
C GLU A 2 -2.18 26.10 11.38
N LEU A 3 -3.22 26.72 10.81
CA LEU A 3 -4.33 26.01 10.14
C LEU A 3 -3.87 25.27 8.87
N GLU A 4 -3.01 25.90 8.06
CA GLU A 4 -2.46 25.29 6.82
C GLU A 4 -1.61 24.06 7.11
N MET A 5 -0.89 24.02 8.25
CA MET A 5 -0.12 22.86 8.66
C MET A 5 -1.01 21.69 9.10
N ILE A 6 -2.17 21.97 9.68
CA ILE A 6 -3.13 20.94 10.11
C ILE A 6 -3.80 20.32 8.88
N GLU A 7 -4.23 21.14 7.91
CA GLU A 7 -4.81 20.67 6.65
C GLU A 7 -3.82 19.80 5.85
N ASP A 8 -2.56 20.21 5.75
CA ASP A 8 -1.50 19.44 5.11
C ASP A 8 -1.21 18.10 5.82
N LEU A 9 -1.38 18.06 7.15
CA LEU A 9 -1.22 16.81 7.92
C LEU A 9 -2.41 15.88 7.76
N GLU A 10 -3.64 16.41 7.74
CA GLU A 10 -4.85 15.63 7.50
C GLU A 10 -4.85 15.02 6.09
N ASP A 11 -4.57 15.82 5.06
CA ASP A 11 -4.48 15.34 3.69
C ASP A 11 -3.39 14.27 3.54
N TRP A 12 -2.24 14.47 4.17
CA TRP A 12 -1.18 13.47 4.22
C TRP A 12 -1.68 12.18 4.90
N GLY A 13 -2.35 12.28 6.05
CA GLY A 13 -2.87 11.12 6.79
C GLY A 13 -3.93 10.34 6.02
N LEU A 14 -4.82 11.03 5.30
CA LEU A 14 -5.82 10.42 4.43
C LEU A 14 -5.17 9.66 3.28
N ARG A 15 -4.14 10.25 2.64
CA ARG A 15 -3.40 9.58 1.56
C ARG A 15 -2.66 8.34 2.05
N VAL A 16 -2.00 8.41 3.22
CA VAL A 16 -1.35 7.26 3.84
C VAL A 16 -2.35 6.14 4.11
N THR A 17 -3.50 6.45 4.71
CA THR A 17 -4.54 5.46 5.03
C THR A 17 -5.04 4.77 3.77
N ARG A 18 -5.36 5.54 2.74
CA ARG A 18 -5.82 5.02 1.44
C ARG A 18 -4.79 4.08 0.81
N LEU A 19 -3.51 4.44 0.83
CA LEU A 19 -2.45 3.61 0.25
C LEU A 19 -2.25 2.30 1.02
N ILE A 20 -2.35 2.32 2.36
CA ILE A 20 -2.31 1.10 3.17
C ILE A 20 -3.47 0.16 2.79
N GLU A 21 -4.68 0.69 2.64
CA GLU A 21 -5.84 -0.08 2.19
C GLU A 21 -5.65 -0.68 0.80
N LEU A 22 -5.13 0.12 -0.15
CA LEU A 22 -4.84 -0.36 -1.51
C LEU A 22 -3.78 -1.46 -1.51
N VAL A 23 -2.70 -1.33 -0.74
CA VAL A 23 -1.68 -2.39 -0.59
C VAL A 23 -2.30 -3.67 -0.04
N ALA A 24 -3.19 -3.58 0.94
CA ALA A 24 -3.86 -4.74 1.52
C ALA A 24 -4.81 -5.42 0.51
N LEU A 25 -5.66 -4.63 -0.16
CA LEU A 25 -6.62 -5.13 -1.15
C LEU A 25 -5.94 -5.76 -2.37
N THR A 26 -4.88 -5.13 -2.88
CA THR A 26 -4.11 -5.64 -4.01
C THR A 26 -3.39 -6.92 -3.66
N ASN A 27 -2.81 -7.03 -2.46
CA ASN A 27 -2.24 -8.29 -1.96
C ASN A 27 -3.28 -9.41 -1.88
N GLN A 28 -4.46 -9.12 -1.32
CA GLN A 28 -5.54 -10.10 -1.22
C GLN A 28 -6.00 -10.58 -2.60
N THR A 29 -6.19 -9.65 -3.54
CA THR A 29 -6.59 -9.95 -4.91
C THR A 29 -5.52 -10.76 -5.64
N LEU A 30 -4.26 -10.40 -5.49
CA LEU A 30 -3.13 -11.14 -6.03
C LEU A 30 -3.08 -12.58 -5.50
N GLN A 31 -3.32 -12.77 -4.20
CA GLN A 31 -3.37 -14.09 -3.59
C GLN A 31 -4.53 -14.92 -4.16
N MET A 32 -5.72 -14.33 -4.33
CA MET A 32 -6.86 -15.01 -4.97
C MET A 32 -6.55 -15.47 -6.40
N HIS A 33 -5.88 -14.64 -7.20
CA HIS A 33 -5.48 -15.02 -8.57
C HIS A 33 -4.43 -16.13 -8.59
N ARG A 34 -3.48 -16.12 -7.65
CA ARG A 34 -2.48 -17.18 -7.51
C ARG A 34 -3.13 -18.51 -7.12
N ASP A 35 -4.03 -18.48 -6.14
CA ASP A 35 -4.71 -19.69 -5.63
C ASP A 35 -5.75 -20.22 -6.64
N GLY A 36 -6.37 -19.34 -7.42
CA GLY A 36 -7.29 -19.68 -8.50
C GLY A 36 -6.62 -20.27 -9.74
N GLY A 37 -5.29 -20.20 -9.84
CA GLY A 37 -4.55 -20.68 -11.01
C GLY A 37 -4.77 -19.83 -12.25
N ASP A 38 -5.05 -18.53 -12.07
CA ASP A 38 -5.25 -17.60 -13.19
C ASP A 38 -3.96 -17.41 -14.01
N SER A 39 -4.12 -16.81 -15.20
CA SER A 39 -2.98 -16.62 -16.10
C SER A 39 -1.85 -15.82 -15.44
N GLY A 40 -0.60 -16.21 -15.72
CA GLY A 40 0.56 -15.49 -15.21
C GLY A 40 0.64 -14.02 -15.64
N LEU A 41 -0.07 -13.64 -16.71
CA LEU A 41 -0.19 -12.24 -17.12
C LEU A 41 -1.04 -11.41 -16.14
N ILE A 42 -2.12 -11.98 -15.62
CA ILE A 42 -2.97 -11.31 -14.62
C ILE A 42 -2.19 -11.16 -13.31
N VAL A 43 -1.52 -12.23 -12.86
CA VAL A 43 -0.70 -12.22 -11.64
C VAL A 43 0.37 -11.11 -11.72
N ARG A 44 1.08 -11.01 -12.85
CA ARG A 44 2.11 -9.96 -13.04
C ARG A 44 1.54 -8.54 -12.99
N GLN A 45 0.38 -8.29 -13.59
CA GLN A 45 -0.25 -6.97 -13.53
C GLN A 45 -0.56 -6.55 -12.09
N TYR A 46 -1.03 -7.47 -11.25
CA TYR A 46 -1.27 -7.19 -9.84
C TYR A 46 0.03 -7.08 -9.02
N GLU A 47 1.09 -7.79 -9.38
CA GLU A 47 2.42 -7.61 -8.77
C GLU A 47 2.98 -6.21 -9.07
N GLU A 48 2.85 -5.74 -10.31
CA GLU A 48 3.24 -4.39 -10.73
C GLU A 48 2.43 -3.32 -9.99
N LEU A 49 1.10 -3.46 -9.96
CA LEU A 49 0.22 -2.55 -9.23
C LEU A 49 0.53 -2.49 -7.72
N LEU A 50 0.83 -3.65 -7.12
CA LEU A 50 1.22 -3.72 -5.72
C LEU A 50 2.53 -2.95 -5.48
N ALA A 51 3.52 -3.12 -6.35
CA ALA A 51 4.80 -2.43 -6.25
C ALA A 51 4.63 -0.92 -6.38
N GLU A 52 3.75 -0.45 -7.28
CA GLU A 52 3.42 0.97 -7.43
C GLU A 52 2.83 1.57 -6.14
N HIS A 53 1.85 0.90 -5.53
CA HIS A 53 1.26 1.38 -4.27
C HIS A 53 2.26 1.39 -3.12
N GLN A 54 3.12 0.37 -3.03
CA GLN A 54 4.16 0.30 -2.01
C GLN A 54 5.21 1.40 -2.18
N GLN A 55 5.59 1.69 -3.43
CA GLN A 55 6.52 2.78 -3.73
C GLN A 55 5.90 4.13 -3.37
N GLU A 56 4.67 4.42 -3.77
CA GLU A 56 4.01 5.68 -3.45
C GLU A 56 3.88 5.87 -1.92
N LEU A 57 3.53 4.81 -1.20
CA LEU A 57 3.43 4.84 0.26
C LEU A 57 4.79 5.12 0.92
N ASP A 58 5.85 4.46 0.46
CA ASP A 58 7.21 4.67 0.97
C ASP A 58 7.69 6.11 0.72
N GLU A 59 7.48 6.65 -0.47
CA GLU A 59 7.80 8.05 -0.80
C GLU A 59 7.02 9.04 0.08
N LEU A 60 5.72 8.78 0.28
CA LEU A 60 4.86 9.62 1.12
C LEU A 60 5.29 9.62 2.59
N LEU A 61 5.69 8.46 3.12
CA LEU A 61 6.19 8.35 4.50
C LEU A 61 7.56 9.00 4.66
N LYS A 62 8.46 8.83 3.69
CA LYS A 62 9.79 9.46 3.67
C LYS A 62 9.72 10.98 3.70
N SER A 63 8.69 11.58 3.08
CA SER A 63 8.48 13.04 3.13
C SER A 63 8.33 13.60 4.55
N ARG A 64 7.96 12.76 5.52
CA ARG A 64 7.83 13.09 6.95
C ARG A 64 8.90 12.41 7.84
N GLY A 65 9.94 11.83 7.23
CA GLY A 65 11.02 11.14 7.96
C GLY A 65 10.62 9.77 8.52
N LEU A 66 9.52 9.18 8.03
CA LEU A 66 9.07 7.84 8.40
C LEU A 66 9.57 6.82 7.36
N THR A 67 9.65 5.55 7.77
CA THR A 67 10.03 4.44 6.88
C THR A 67 9.05 3.30 7.07
N LEU A 68 8.60 2.70 5.97
CA LEU A 68 7.73 1.54 5.99
C LEU A 68 8.54 0.25 6.06
N LYS A 69 8.15 -0.66 6.94
CA LYS A 69 8.60 -2.05 6.89
C LYS A 69 7.39 -2.96 6.94
N VAL A 70 7.03 -3.53 5.78
CA VAL A 70 6.01 -4.58 5.72
C VAL A 70 6.64 -5.86 6.27
N VAL A 71 6.06 -6.40 7.35
CA VAL A 71 6.43 -7.70 7.89
C VAL A 71 5.30 -8.67 7.61
N ILE A 72 5.65 -9.88 7.18
CA ILE A 72 4.69 -10.97 7.07
C ILE A 72 4.37 -11.38 8.51
N SER A 73 3.14 -11.15 8.93
CA SER A 73 2.66 -11.63 10.22
C SER A 73 2.15 -13.06 10.03
N ASP A 74 2.85 -14.04 10.60
CA ASP A 74 2.43 -15.47 10.63
C ASP A 74 1.17 -15.71 11.48
N SER A 75 0.39 -14.68 11.80
CA SER A 75 -0.75 -14.81 12.70
C SER A 75 -2.05 -15.07 11.92
N ALA A 76 -2.13 -16.27 11.36
CA ALA A 76 -3.38 -16.98 11.13
C ALA A 76 -3.18 -18.42 11.60
N ALA A 77 -3.35 -18.63 12.90
CA ALA A 77 -3.51 -19.94 13.54
C ALA A 77 -4.95 -20.07 14.04
#